data_AF-A0A7C4XY00-F1
#
_entry.id   AF-A0A7C4XY00-F1
#
_cell.length_a   1.000
_cell.length_b   1.000
_cell.length_c   1.000
_cell.angle_alpha   90.00
_cell.angle_beta   90.00
_cell.angle_gamma   90.00
#
_symmetry.space_group_name_H-M   'P 1'
#
loop_
_entity.id
_entity.type
_entity.pdbx_description
1 polymer ?
#
loop_
_entity_poly.entity_id
_entity_poly.type
_entity_poly.pdbx_seq_one_letter_code
_entity_poly.pdbx_strand_id
1 'polypeptide(L)'
;MLAALLLCATPPAFANGKSGGAVPTTAPGMGHHSLLRIRPGEPLPQTRAIVVGRNKSMLIELPRELRDVVVSSPEIMDAVLQSSNRVYLIGK
;
A
#
# COMPACT_ATOMS: atom_id res chain seq x y z
N MET A 1 30.33 -57.86 -18.86
CA MET A 1 31.36 -57.15 -18.09
C MET A 1 31.81 -55.91 -18.85
N LEU A 2 31.23 -54.74 -18.55
CA LEU A 2 32.00 -53.48 -18.41
C LEU A 2 31.08 -52.44 -17.77
N ALA A 3 31.53 -51.92 -16.63
CA ALA A 3 30.76 -51.07 -15.72
C ALA A 3 30.78 -49.61 -16.18
N ALA A 4 29.60 -48.99 -16.27
CA ALA A 4 29.44 -47.55 -16.43
C ALA A 4 29.46 -46.88 -15.05
N LEU A 5 30.52 -46.11 -14.80
CA LEU A 5 30.72 -45.30 -13.60
C LEU A 5 29.87 -44.01 -13.74
N LEU A 6 28.72 -43.93 -13.06
CA LEU A 6 27.90 -42.71 -13.03
C LEU A 6 28.25 -41.88 -11.79
N LEU A 7 28.79 -40.69 -12.03
CA LEU A 7 29.26 -39.72 -11.05
C LEU A 7 28.07 -39.13 -10.27
N CYS A 8 28.16 -39.19 -8.94
CA CYS A 8 27.20 -38.61 -8.00
C CYS A 8 27.30 -37.08 -8.03
N ALA A 9 26.21 -36.38 -8.38
CA ALA A 9 26.06 -34.94 -8.20
C ALA A 9 24.81 -34.69 -7.35
N THR A 10 25.01 -34.40 -6.07
CA THR A 10 23.96 -34.02 -5.11
C THR A 10 23.84 -32.49 -5.06
N PRO A 11 22.80 -31.87 -5.62
CA PRO A 11 22.52 -30.46 -5.33
C PRO A 11 21.94 -30.32 -3.91
N PRO A 12 22.30 -29.26 -3.15
CA PRO A 12 21.67 -28.99 -1.87
C PRO A 12 20.22 -28.54 -2.07
N ALA A 13 19.29 -29.34 -1.55
CA ALA A 13 17.87 -29.01 -1.49
C ALA A 13 17.65 -27.85 -0.50
N PHE A 14 17.37 -26.66 -1.00
CA PHE A 14 16.85 -25.56 -0.19
C PHE A 14 15.40 -25.85 0.18
N ALA A 15 15.13 -25.96 1.48
CA ALA A 15 13.80 -26.11 2.05
C ALA A 15 13.01 -24.80 1.87
N ASN A 16 12.03 -24.78 0.97
CA ASN A 16 11.11 -23.65 0.82
C ASN A 16 9.98 -23.81 1.85
N GLY A 17 10.02 -23.01 2.90
CA GLY A 17 9.05 -23.01 3.99
C GLY A 17 7.67 -22.50 3.56
N LYS A 18 6.65 -23.33 3.76
CA LYS A 18 5.23 -22.97 3.76
C LYS A 18 4.94 -21.92 4.84
N SER A 19 4.19 -20.88 4.49
CA SER A 19 2.99 -20.50 5.26
C SER A 19 2.15 -19.52 4.45
N GLY A 20 0.86 -19.86 4.32
CA GLY A 20 -0.08 -19.12 3.50
C GLY A 20 -0.40 -17.76 4.11
N GLY A 21 -0.17 -16.71 3.33
CA GLY A 21 -0.93 -15.48 3.46
C GLY A 21 -2.15 -15.60 2.56
N ALA A 22 -3.32 -15.86 3.13
CA ALA A 22 -4.57 -15.64 2.43
C ALA A 22 -4.59 -14.16 2.00
N VAL A 23 -4.40 -13.90 0.70
CA VAL A 23 -4.69 -12.59 0.13
C VAL A 23 -6.20 -12.42 0.29
N PRO A 24 -6.71 -11.43 1.04
CA PRO A 24 -8.12 -11.15 1.01
C PRO A 24 -8.44 -10.68 -0.42
N THR A 25 -8.97 -11.58 -1.24
CA THR A 25 -9.69 -11.22 -2.47
C THR A 25 -11.02 -10.62 -2.03
N THR A 26 -10.95 -9.43 -1.44
CA THR A 26 -12.08 -8.52 -1.39
C THR A 26 -12.22 -8.01 -2.81
N ALA A 27 -13.24 -8.48 -3.53
CA ALA A 27 -13.67 -7.84 -4.76
C ALA A 27 -13.71 -6.33 -4.50
N PRO A 28 -13.06 -5.47 -5.31
CA PRO A 28 -13.20 -4.04 -5.13
C PRO A 28 -14.65 -3.71 -5.44
N GLY A 29 -15.47 -3.65 -4.40
CA GLY A 29 -16.67 -2.83 -4.47
C GLY A 29 -16.18 -1.49 -4.98
N MET A 30 -16.78 -1.00 -6.06
CA MET A 30 -16.61 0.36 -6.58
C MET A 30 -17.24 1.35 -5.57
N GLY A 31 -16.87 1.21 -4.31
CA GLY A 31 -17.25 2.05 -3.20
C GLY A 31 -16.21 3.15 -3.09
N HIS A 32 -16.68 4.38 -3.11
CA HIS A 32 -15.82 5.53 -2.86
C HIS A 32 -15.31 5.41 -1.41
N HIS A 33 -14.04 5.02 -1.24
CA HIS A 33 -13.41 4.89 0.07
C HIS A 33 -13.10 6.29 0.61
N SER A 34 -13.98 6.78 1.47
CA SER A 34 -13.87 8.12 2.07
C SER A 34 -12.77 8.24 3.14
N LEU A 35 -12.13 7.14 3.55
CA LEU A 35 -11.09 7.16 4.58
C LEU A 35 -9.89 6.30 4.15
N LEU A 36 -8.72 6.93 4.09
CA LEU A 36 -7.43 6.25 3.99
C LEU A 36 -6.68 6.36 5.33
N ARG A 37 -6.36 5.23 5.95
CA ARG A 37 -5.56 5.18 7.18
C ARG A 37 -4.21 4.55 6.91
N ILE A 38 -3.14 5.27 7.19
CA ILE A 38 -1.78 4.70 7.17
C ILE A 38 -1.53 4.04 8.53
N ARG A 39 -1.12 2.78 8.52
CA ARG A 39 -0.88 2.00 9.74
C ARG A 39 0.50 2.33 10.33
N PRO A 40 0.63 2.35 11.67
CA PRO A 40 1.94 2.41 12.31
C PRO A 40 2.76 1.14 11.97
N GLY A 41 4.04 1.33 11.62
CA GLY A 41 4.95 0.25 11.25
C GLY A 41 5.20 0.07 9.74
N GLU A 42 4.49 0.82 8.88
CA GLU A 42 4.83 0.85 7.45
C GLU A 42 6.10 1.69 7.19
N PRO A 43 7.07 1.20 6.40
CA PRO A 43 8.28 1.96 6.06
C PRO A 43 7.93 3.27 5.35
N LEU A 44 8.51 4.39 5.79
CA LEU A 44 8.39 5.71 5.16
C LEU A 44 9.63 6.01 4.31
N PRO A 45 9.51 6.72 3.16
CA PRO A 45 8.32 7.41 2.63
C PRO A 45 7.33 6.49 1.90
N GLN A 46 6.03 6.74 2.11
CA GLN A 46 4.92 5.99 1.47
C GLN A 46 4.30 6.81 0.35
N THR A 47 4.11 6.19 -0.81
CA THR A 47 3.34 6.77 -1.92
C THR A 47 2.07 5.96 -2.11
N ARG A 48 0.91 6.62 -2.09
CA ARG A 48 -0.40 5.99 -2.31
C ARG A 48 -1.13 6.70 -3.44
N ALA A 49 -1.49 5.95 -4.48
CA ALA A 49 -2.41 6.43 -5.50
C ALA A 49 -3.83 6.25 -5.01
N ILE A 50 -4.64 7.31 -5.09
CA ILE A 50 -6.01 7.30 -4.62
C ILE A 50 -6.89 8.05 -5.62
N VAL A 51 -8.08 7.54 -5.87
CA VAL A 51 -9.04 8.15 -6.79
C VAL A 51 -10.11 8.87 -5.97
N VAL A 52 -10.10 10.20 -6.02
CA VAL A 52 -11.14 11.04 -5.43
C VAL A 52 -12.06 11.50 -6.56
N GLY A 53 -13.35 11.18 -6.45
CA GLY A 53 -14.33 11.64 -7.43
C GLY A 53 -14.53 13.16 -7.37
N ARG A 54 -15.04 13.73 -8.46
CA ARG A 54 -15.42 15.16 -8.49
C ARG A 54 -16.46 15.46 -7.43
N ASN A 55 -16.32 16.58 -6.73
CA ASN A 55 -17.19 16.99 -5.63
C ASN A 55 -17.25 15.95 -4.48
N LYS A 56 -16.20 15.14 -4.33
CA LYS A 56 -16.03 14.21 -3.21
C LYS A 56 -14.84 14.60 -2.37
N SER A 57 -14.92 14.19 -1.11
CA SER A 57 -13.84 14.34 -0.16
C SER A 57 -13.35 12.99 0.33
N MET A 58 -12.12 12.96 0.82
CA MET A 58 -11.54 11.80 1.47
C MET A 58 -10.69 12.25 2.65
N LEU A 59 -10.87 11.59 3.79
CA LEU A 59 -10.07 11.78 4.99
C LEU A 59 -8.84 10.88 4.94
N ILE A 60 -7.68 11.46 5.20
CA ILE A 60 -6.44 10.72 5.41
C ILE A 60 -6.06 10.82 6.88
N GLU A 61 -5.91 9.67 7.54
CA GLU A 61 -5.41 9.55 8.91
C GLU A 61 -4.01 8.97 8.90
N LEU A 62 -3.09 9.69 9.53
CA LEU A 62 -1.69 9.30 9.67
C LEU A 62 -1.39 8.86 11.11
N PRO A 63 -0.43 7.94 11.31
CA PRO A 63 -0.03 7.48 12.64
C PRO A 63 0.94 8.44 13.34
N ARG A 64 1.33 9.54 12.66
CA ARG A 64 2.28 10.54 13.14
C ARG A 64 1.82 11.95 12.76
N GLU A 65 2.39 12.93 13.43
CA GLU A 65 2.18 14.35 13.15
C GLU A 65 2.66 14.72 11.72
N LEU A 66 1.77 15.37 10.97
CA LEU A 66 2.02 16.06 9.71
C LEU A 66 2.86 17.30 9.98
N ARG A 67 3.80 17.56 9.07
CA ARG A 67 4.59 18.79 9.09
C ARG A 67 4.06 19.74 8.02
N ASP A 68 4.06 19.26 6.78
CA ASP A 68 3.69 20.05 5.63
C ASP A 68 2.68 19.29 4.76
N VAL A 69 1.83 20.05 4.08
CA VAL A 69 0.91 19.56 3.05
C VAL A 69 1.20 20.34 1.78
N VAL A 70 1.53 19.62 0.71
CA VAL A 70 1.80 20.22 -0.60
C VAL A 70 0.80 19.66 -1.59
N VAL A 71 0.14 20.55 -2.32
CA VAL A 71 -0.80 20.22 -3.38
C VAL A 71 -0.21 20.68 -4.70
N SER A 72 0.04 19.73 -5.60
CA SER A 72 0.63 20.04 -6.91
C SER A 72 -0.33 20.80 -7.82
N SER A 73 -1.62 20.50 -7.75
CA SER A 73 -2.66 20.99 -8.64
C SER A 73 -3.90 21.48 -7.86
N PRO A 74 -3.90 22.72 -7.36
CA PRO A 74 -5.01 23.28 -6.58
C PRO A 74 -6.29 23.50 -7.40
N GLU A 75 -6.20 23.44 -8.74
CA GLU A 75 -7.32 23.59 -9.67
C GLU A 75 -8.28 22.40 -9.66
N ILE A 76 -7.78 21.17 -9.48
CA ILE A 76 -8.58 19.93 -9.45
C ILE A 76 -8.76 19.36 -8.04
N MET A 77 -7.88 19.71 -7.10
CA MET A 77 -7.92 19.14 -5.74
C MET A 77 -7.50 20.18 -4.72
N ASP A 78 -8.14 20.15 -3.55
CA ASP A 78 -7.74 20.90 -2.37
C ASP A 78 -7.37 19.97 -1.22
N ALA A 79 -6.59 20.47 -0.26
CA ALA A 79 -6.23 19.73 0.95
C ALA A 79 -6.39 20.62 2.19
N VAL A 80 -7.24 20.21 3.14
CA VAL A 80 -7.53 20.96 4.37
C VAL A 80 -7.07 20.15 5.59
N LEU A 81 -6.20 20.75 6.40
CA LEU A 81 -5.73 20.14 7.64
C LEU A 81 -6.80 20.31 8.73
N GLN A 82 -7.29 19.20 9.27
CA GLN A 82 -8.25 19.20 10.39
C GLN A 82 -7.52 19.15 11.74
N SER A 83 -6.49 18.33 11.83
CA SER A 83 -5.67 18.11 13.02
C SER A 83 -4.27 17.71 12.57
N SER A 84 -3.29 17.70 13.46
CA SER A 84 -1.92 17.32 13.12
C SER A 84 -1.78 15.94 12.49
N ASN A 85 -2.74 15.02 12.65
CA ASN A 85 -2.68 13.68 12.07
C ASN A 85 -3.79 13.41 11.04
N ARG A 86 -4.60 14.42 10.70
CA ARG A 86 -5.81 14.27 9.87
C ARG A 86 -5.91 15.37 8.82
N VAL A 87 -5.97 14.97 7.55
CA VAL A 87 -6.12 15.88 6.40
C VAL A 87 -7.27 15.43 5.50
N TYR A 88 -8.09 16.38 5.05
CA TYR A 88 -9.13 16.15 4.07
C TYR A 88 -8.63 16.52 2.67
N LEU A 89 -8.75 15.60 1.73
CA LEU A 89 -8.61 15.89 0.30
C LEU A 89 -9.99 16.15 -0.28
N ILE A 90 -10.14 17.19 -1.09
CA ILE A 90 -11.41 17.59 -1.70
C ILE A 90 -11.21 17.72 -3.21
N GLY A 91 -11.92 16.90 -3.99
CA GLY A 91 -11.96 17.04 -5.45
C GLY A 91 -12.95 18.15 -5.85
N LYS A 92 -12.52 19.07 -6.71
CA LYS A 92 -13.33 20.18 -7.22
C LYS A 92 -14.10 19.78 -8.47
#